data_AF-K4AK83-F1
#
_entry.id   AF-K4AK83-F1
#
_cell.length_a   1.000
_cell.length_b   1.000
_cell.length_c   1.000
_cell.angle_alpha   90.00
_cell.angle_beta   90.00
_cell.angle_gamma   90.00
#
_symmetry.space_group_name_H-M   'P 1'
#
loop_
_entity.id
_entity.type
_entity.pdbx_description
1 polymer ?
#
loop_
_entity_poly.entity_id
_entity_poly.type
_entity_poly.pdbx_seq_one_letter_code
_entity_poly.pdbx_strand_id
1 'polypeptide(L)'
;GYQPPEYIDKGDMSGKFDNFSLGVMMIRIVSGPESYPTCLHMPSDEFIDQVRKNWRKRLQATNTSDSLLGSYCHQVVSCIQIALNCLENDSQKRPDIVNIMEKLNKIETDMGKVIYIICKGMQWVARSGINFTAWTIM
;
A
#
# COMPACT_ATOMS: atom_id res chain seq x y z
N GLY A 1 1.65 -15.05 -11.59
CA GLY A 1 0.62 -15.63 -10.70
C GLY A 1 0.88 -15.22 -9.27
N TYR A 2 0.10 -15.73 -8.31
CA TYR A 2 0.30 -15.50 -6.87
C TYR A 2 1.21 -16.54 -6.20
N GLN A 3 1.58 -17.57 -6.96
CA GLN A 3 2.37 -18.68 -6.45
C GLN A 3 3.86 -18.30 -6.38
N PRO A 4 4.55 -18.65 -5.29
CA PRO A 4 5.98 -18.43 -5.15
C PRO A 4 6.78 -19.40 -6.01
N PRO A 5 8.03 -19.08 -6.37
CA PRO A 5 8.85 -19.89 -7.27
C PRO A 5 9.10 -21.30 -6.76
N GLU A 6 9.31 -21.50 -5.45
CA GLU A 6 9.54 -22.85 -4.89
C GLU A 6 8.34 -23.79 -5.07
N TYR A 7 7.13 -23.24 -5.07
CA TYR A 7 5.93 -24.01 -5.34
C TYR A 7 5.80 -24.34 -6.83
N ILE A 8 6.12 -23.39 -7.71
CA ILE A 8 6.05 -23.59 -9.16
C ILE A 8 7.08 -24.64 -9.60
N ASP A 9 8.29 -24.58 -9.05
CA ASP A 9 9.41 -25.41 -9.48
C ASP A 9 9.38 -26.81 -8.85
N LYS A 10 8.95 -26.93 -7.58
CA LYS A 10 9.08 -28.16 -6.79
C LYS A 10 7.77 -28.68 -6.19
N GLY A 11 6.71 -27.88 -6.23
CA GLY A 11 5.46 -28.18 -5.50
C GLY A 11 5.55 -27.95 -4.00
N ASP A 12 6.61 -27.29 -3.51
CA ASP A 12 6.86 -27.09 -2.09
C ASP A 12 5.92 -26.02 -1.51
N MET A 13 5.10 -26.39 -0.53
CA MET A 13 4.34 -25.44 0.27
C MET A 13 5.17 -25.01 1.48
N SER A 14 5.86 -23.88 1.36
CA SER A 14 6.53 -23.25 2.50
C SER A 14 5.51 -22.56 3.41
N GLY A 15 5.81 -22.44 4.71
CA GLY A 15 5.00 -21.62 5.63
C GLY A 15 5.00 -20.11 5.29
N LYS A 16 5.72 -19.71 4.23
CA LYS A 16 5.82 -18.34 3.69
C LYS A 16 5.17 -18.21 2.31
N PHE A 17 4.41 -19.21 1.87
CA PHE A 17 3.66 -19.17 0.62
C PHE A 17 2.66 -18.01 0.59
N ASP A 18 1.86 -17.89 1.65
CA ASP A 18 0.83 -16.84 1.76
C ASP A 18 1.45 -15.44 1.83
N ASN A 19 2.65 -15.33 2.43
CA ASN A 19 3.37 -14.06 2.49
C ASN A 19 3.81 -13.60 1.10
N PHE A 20 4.24 -14.52 0.23
CA PHE A 20 4.54 -14.19 -1.17
C PHE A 20 3.27 -13.72 -1.91
N SER A 21 2.17 -14.48 -1.77
CA SER A 21 0.88 -14.11 -2.36
C SER A 21 0.41 -12.72 -1.91
N LEU A 22 0.60 -12.40 -0.62
CA LEU A 22 0.34 -11.09 -0.05
C LEU A 22 1.20 -10.00 -0.69
N GLY A 23 2.50 -10.26 -0.90
CA GLY A 23 3.39 -9.35 -1.63
C GLY A 23 2.88 -8.99 -3.02
N VAL A 24 2.47 -10.00 -3.80
CA VAL A 24 1.86 -9.81 -5.14
C VAL A 24 0.61 -8.93 -5.03
N MET A 25 -0.27 -9.22 -4.07
CA MET A 25 -1.50 -8.44 -3.85
C MET A 25 -1.21 -6.99 -3.47
N MET A 26 -0.25 -6.74 -2.58
CA MET A 26 0.15 -5.39 -2.18
C MET A 26 0.65 -4.57 -3.36
N ILE A 27 1.50 -5.15 -4.22
CA ILE A 27 1.96 -4.49 -5.46
C ILE A 27 0.77 -4.08 -6.33
N ARG A 28 -0.18 -5.00 -6.54
CA ARG A 28 -1.38 -4.73 -7.36
C ARG A 28 -2.27 -3.64 -6.78
N ILE A 29 -2.46 -3.61 -5.47
CA ILE A 29 -3.27 -2.60 -4.77
C ILE A 29 -2.60 -1.22 -4.89
N VAL A 30 -1.31 -1.13 -4.61
CA VAL A 30 -0.61 0.15 -4.55
C VAL A 30 -0.31 0.69 -5.96
N SER A 31 0.00 -0.18 -6.92
CA SER A 31 0.55 0.24 -8.21
C SER A 31 -0.42 0.02 -9.38
N GLY A 32 -1.49 -0.75 -9.18
CA GLY A 32 -2.51 -1.09 -10.18
C GLY A 32 -2.51 -2.59 -10.56
N PRO A 33 -3.59 -3.12 -11.13
CA PRO A 33 -3.80 -4.56 -11.31
C PRO A 33 -2.76 -5.25 -12.21
N GLU A 34 -2.19 -4.53 -13.18
CA GLU A 34 -1.20 -5.05 -14.14
C GLU A 34 0.25 -4.72 -13.78
N SER A 35 0.49 -4.19 -12.58
CA SER A 35 1.81 -3.70 -12.18
C SER A 35 2.80 -4.79 -11.76
N TYR A 36 2.31 -5.98 -11.42
CA TYR A 36 3.16 -7.06 -10.91
C TYR A 36 4.18 -7.57 -11.96
N PRO A 37 3.79 -7.85 -13.22
CA PRO A 37 4.77 -8.19 -14.26
C PRO A 37 5.82 -7.09 -14.46
N THR A 38 5.42 -5.82 -14.46
CA THR A 38 6.35 -4.68 -14.58
C THR A 38 7.34 -4.66 -13.41
N CYS A 39 6.86 -4.89 -12.18
CA CYS A 39 7.69 -4.96 -10.98
C CYS A 39 8.77 -6.05 -11.05
N LEU A 40 8.53 -7.17 -11.75
CA LEU A 40 9.49 -8.26 -11.90
C LEU A 40 10.57 -7.98 -12.96
N HIS A 41 10.27 -7.13 -13.95
CA HIS A 41 11.13 -6.90 -15.11
C HIS A 41 11.92 -5.59 -15.04
N MET A 42 11.84 -4.86 -13.92
CA MET A 42 12.55 -3.61 -13.74
C MET A 42 13.26 -3.54 -12.37
N PRO A 43 14.30 -2.70 -12.22
CA PRO A 43 14.94 -2.48 -10.94
C PRO A 43 13.96 -1.96 -9.89
N SER A 44 14.09 -2.44 -8.65
CA SER A 44 13.20 -2.08 -7.55
C SER A 44 13.14 -0.57 -7.30
N ASP A 45 14.27 0.14 -7.36
CA ASP A 45 14.33 1.58 -7.16
C ASP A 45 13.58 2.35 -8.25
N GLU A 46 13.66 1.88 -9.49
CA GLU A 46 12.94 2.47 -10.63
C GLU A 46 11.43 2.27 -10.48
N PHE A 47 11.01 1.06 -10.09
CA PHE A 47 9.61 0.75 -9.82
C PHE A 47 9.04 1.62 -8.69
N ILE A 48 9.77 1.70 -7.57
CA ILE A 48 9.38 2.53 -6.42
C ILE A 48 9.25 3.99 -6.84
N ASP A 49 10.20 4.54 -7.59
CA ASP A 49 10.16 5.93 -8.03
C ASP A 49 8.98 6.19 -8.98
N GLN A 50 8.71 5.28 -9.93
CA GLN A 50 7.59 5.38 -10.84
C GLN A 50 6.24 5.40 -10.08
N VAL A 51 6.03 4.46 -9.16
CA VAL A 51 4.80 4.38 -8.38
C VAL A 51 4.66 5.60 -7.47
N ARG A 52 5.73 6.02 -6.80
CA ARG A 52 5.76 7.23 -5.97
C ARG A 52 5.37 8.47 -6.79
N LYS A 53 5.92 8.64 -7.99
CA LYS A 53 5.59 9.75 -8.90
C LYS A 53 4.11 9.72 -9.31
N ASN A 54 3.57 8.54 -9.60
CA ASN A 54 2.15 8.38 -9.95
C ASN A 54 1.24 8.76 -8.78
N TRP A 55 1.55 8.33 -7.56
CA TRP A 55 0.80 8.71 -6.35
C TRP A 55 0.91 10.20 -6.05
N ARG A 56 2.09 10.79 -6.17
CA ARG A 56 2.28 12.23 -5.99
C ARG A 56 1.37 13.04 -6.92
N LYS A 57 1.34 12.68 -8.21
CA LYS A 57 0.46 13.34 -9.20
C LYS A 57 -1.02 13.21 -8.83
N ARG A 58 -1.46 12.00 -8.44
CA ARG A 58 -2.85 11.74 -8.02
C ARG A 58 -3.25 12.57 -6.79
N LEU A 59 -2.39 12.63 -5.78
CA LEU A 59 -2.63 13.38 -4.53
C LEU A 59 -2.58 14.90 -4.73
N GLN A 60 -1.74 15.40 -5.64
CA GLN A 60 -1.73 16.81 -6.02
C GLN A 60 -3.04 17.21 -6.72
N ALA A 61 -3.60 16.33 -7.54
CA ALA A 61 -4.89 16.56 -8.20
C ALA A 61 -6.08 16.64 -7.22
N THR A 62 -5.93 16.15 -5.98
CA THR A 62 -6.95 16.20 -4.93
C THR A 62 -6.78 17.37 -3.96
N ASN A 63 -5.94 18.39 -4.28
CA ASN A 63 -5.65 19.53 -3.41
C ASN A 63 -5.10 19.14 -2.02
N THR A 64 -4.36 18.03 -1.94
CA THR A 64 -3.69 17.61 -0.70
C THR A 64 -2.58 18.61 -0.33
N SER A 65 -2.49 19.00 0.95
CA SER A 65 -1.41 19.89 1.41
C SER A 65 -0.02 19.24 1.25
N ASP A 66 1.03 20.04 1.05
CA ASP A 66 2.39 19.54 0.82
C ASP A 66 2.91 18.63 1.94
N SER A 67 2.54 18.92 3.20
CA SER A 67 2.94 18.10 4.36
C SER A 67 2.29 16.72 4.36
N LEU A 68 1.02 16.63 3.95
CA LEU A 68 0.29 15.37 3.80
C LEU A 68 0.75 14.62 2.56
N LEU A 69 1.03 15.34 1.46
CA LEU A 69 1.55 14.78 0.22
C LEU A 69 2.87 14.02 0.46
N GLY A 70 3.80 14.61 1.20
CA GLY A 70 5.06 13.96 1.55
C GLY A 70 4.84 12.70 2.39
N SER A 71 3.95 12.78 3.38
CA SER A 71 3.62 11.66 4.27
C SER A 71 3.00 10.48 3.51
N TYR A 72 1.99 10.72 2.67
CA TYR A 72 1.38 9.65 1.87
C TYR A 72 2.34 9.05 0.83
N CYS A 73 3.16 9.88 0.19
CA CYS A 73 4.23 9.39 -0.69
C CYS A 73 5.19 8.45 0.06
N HIS A 74 5.55 8.80 1.29
CA HIS A 74 6.41 7.96 2.12
C HIS A 74 5.74 6.61 2.45
N GLN A 75 4.46 6.62 2.84
CA GLN A 75 3.72 5.38 3.13
C GLN A 75 3.63 4.46 1.92
N VAL A 76 3.33 5.01 0.74
CA VAL A 76 3.31 4.27 -0.53
C VAL A 76 4.66 3.59 -0.77
N VAL A 77 5.76 4.32 -0.59
CA VAL A 77 7.12 3.77 -0.74
C VAL A 77 7.37 2.64 0.27
N SER A 78 7.01 2.84 1.55
CA SER A 78 7.17 1.82 2.57
C SER A 78 6.33 0.57 2.29
N CYS A 79 5.09 0.71 1.80
CA CYS A 79 4.26 -0.42 1.40
C CYS A 79 4.87 -1.22 0.25
N ILE A 80 5.45 -0.55 -0.75
CA ILE A 80 6.13 -1.23 -1.87
C ILE A 80 7.37 -1.96 -1.35
N GLN A 81 8.16 -1.35 -0.48
CA GLN A 81 9.32 -2.01 0.11
C GLN A 81 8.93 -3.26 0.90
N ILE A 82 7.87 -3.21 1.70
CA ILE A 82 7.35 -4.40 2.39
C ILE A 82 6.95 -5.47 1.37
N ALA A 83 6.20 -5.08 0.33
CA ALA A 83 5.75 -5.99 -0.71
C ALA A 83 6.92 -6.66 -1.45
N LEU A 84 7.97 -5.91 -1.80
CA LEU A 84 9.17 -6.43 -2.43
C LEU A 84 9.91 -7.45 -1.55
N ASN A 85 10.01 -7.18 -0.24
CA ASN A 85 10.60 -8.16 0.71
C ASN A 85 9.77 -9.45 0.79
N CYS A 86 8.44 -9.36 0.64
CA CYS A 86 7.59 -10.55 0.57
C CYS A 86 7.79 -11.36 -0.72
N LEU A 87 8.28 -10.72 -1.78
CA LEU A 87 8.54 -11.32 -3.10
C LEU A 87 9.95 -11.89 -3.24
N GLU A 88 10.74 -11.91 -2.17
CA GLU A 88 12.05 -12.56 -2.16
C GLU A 88 11.95 -14.02 -2.64
N ASN A 89 12.82 -14.41 -3.58
CA ASN A 89 12.82 -15.77 -4.13
C ASN A 89 13.13 -16.80 -3.04
N ASP A 90 14.05 -16.47 -2.13
CA ASP A 90 14.36 -17.31 -0.98
C ASP A 90 13.29 -17.14 0.11
N SER A 91 12.50 -18.20 0.32
CA SER A 91 11.44 -18.24 1.34
C SER A 91 11.93 -17.87 2.76
N GLN A 92 13.20 -18.12 3.09
CA GLN A 92 13.77 -17.82 4.41
C GLN A 92 14.07 -16.33 4.59
N LYS A 93 14.25 -15.59 3.49
CA LYS A 93 14.45 -14.12 3.53
C LYS A 93 13.13 -13.36 3.60
N ARG A 94 12.01 -14.02 3.27
CA ARG A 94 10.69 -13.40 3.35
C ARG A 94 10.33 -13.09 4.81
N PRO A 95 9.83 -11.88 5.10
CA PRO A 95 9.41 -11.53 6.45
C PRO A 95 8.27 -12.43 6.94
N ASP A 96 8.21 -12.66 8.24
CA ASP A 96 7.05 -13.27 8.90
C ASP A 96 5.83 -12.37 8.84
N ILE A 97 4.65 -12.98 8.88
CA ILE A 97 3.39 -12.23 8.87
C ILE A 97 3.31 -11.23 10.03
N VAL A 98 3.88 -11.58 11.19
CA VAL A 98 3.98 -10.68 12.35
C VAL A 98 4.82 -9.44 12.01
N ASN A 99 6.00 -9.62 11.40
CA ASN A 99 6.87 -8.51 10.98
C ASN A 99 6.21 -7.65 9.87
N ILE A 100 5.49 -8.28 8.94
CA ILE A 100 4.71 -7.55 7.93
C ILE A 100 3.67 -6.66 8.61
N MET A 101 2.88 -7.22 9.53
CA MET A 101 1.84 -6.49 10.27
C MET A 101 2.43 -5.37 11.14
N GLU A 102 3.53 -5.60 11.83
CA GLU A 102 4.22 -4.58 12.61
C GLU A 102 4.69 -3.40 11.74
N LYS A 103 5.30 -3.69 10.58
CA LYS A 103 5.73 -2.65 9.64
C LYS A 103 4.54 -1.87 9.09
N LEU A 104 3.44 -2.54 8.74
CA LEU A 104 2.21 -1.89 8.28
C LEU A 104 1.57 -1.03 9.38
N ASN A 105 1.48 -1.54 10.61
CA ASN A 105 0.96 -0.80 11.76
C ASN A 105 1.80 0.44 12.07
N LYS A 106 3.12 0.37 11.89
CA LYS A 106 4.00 1.53 12.05
C LYS A 106 3.69 2.63 11.03
N ILE A 107 3.46 2.24 9.77
CA ILE A 107 3.05 3.16 8.68
C ILE A 107 1.71 3.83 9.03
N GLU A 108 0.78 3.09 9.64
CA GLU A 108 -0.51 3.61 10.10
C GLU A 108 -0.39 4.52 11.34
N THR A 109 0.44 4.16 12.31
CA THR A 109 0.56 4.87 13.59
C THR A 109 1.28 6.23 13.44
N ASP A 110 2.13 6.38 12.43
CA ASP A 110 2.67 7.68 12.01
C ASP A 110 1.55 8.67 11.59
N MET A 111 0.30 8.20 11.45
CA MET A 111 -0.93 8.97 11.24
C MET A 111 -1.88 9.05 12.45
N GLY A 112 -1.38 9.31 13.67
CA GLY A 112 -2.20 9.92 14.73
C GLY A 112 -2.97 11.20 14.31
N LYS A 113 -2.73 11.71 13.08
CA LYS A 113 -3.38 12.86 12.45
C LYS A 113 -4.55 12.51 11.51
N VAL A 114 -4.73 11.27 11.04
CA VAL A 114 -5.84 10.97 10.10
C VAL A 114 -7.19 10.90 10.81
N ILE A 115 -7.25 10.27 11.98
CA ILE A 115 -8.44 10.33 12.83
C ILE A 115 -8.74 11.79 13.20
N TYR A 116 -7.71 12.59 13.50
CA TYR A 116 -7.87 14.03 13.74
C TYR A 116 -8.45 14.78 12.53
N ILE A 117 -8.02 14.48 11.31
CA ILE A 117 -8.53 15.10 10.07
C ILE A 117 -9.97 14.64 9.78
N ILE A 118 -10.30 13.37 9.94
CA ILE A 118 -11.66 12.84 9.76
C ILE A 118 -12.60 13.50 10.79
N CYS A 119 -12.20 13.56 12.07
CA CYS A 119 -12.98 14.22 13.11
C CYS A 119 -13.13 15.74 12.86
N LYS A 120 -12.08 16.41 12.40
CA LYS A 120 -12.14 17.84 12.03
C LYS A 120 -13.03 18.10 10.80
N GLY A 121 -12.97 17.22 9.81
CA GLY A 121 -13.83 17.25 8.63
C GLY A 121 -15.31 17.09 9.00
N MET A 122 -15.63 16.08 9.81
CA MET A 122 -16.99 15.87 10.32
C MET A 122 -17.49 17.05 11.16
N GLN A 123 -16.65 17.66 12.00
CA GLN A 123 -17.00 18.86 12.77
C GLN A 123 -17.25 20.10 11.89
N TRP A 124 -16.48 20.26 10.80
CA TRP A 124 -16.69 21.35 9.85
C TRP A 124 -18.02 21.17 9.11
N VAL A 125 -18.29 19.96 8.63
CA VAL A 125 -19.55 19.62 7.96
C VAL A 125 -20.77 19.84 8.86
N ALA A 126 -20.68 19.46 10.14
CA ALA A 126 -21.73 19.70 11.14
C ALA A 126 -21.96 21.20 11.44
N ARG A 127 -20.93 22.04 11.32
CA ARG A 127 -21.02 23.51 11.52
C ARG A 127 -21.48 24.27 10.29
N SER A 128 -21.29 23.71 9.10
CA SER A 128 -21.67 24.32 7.82
C SER A 128 -23.15 24.11 7.43
N GLY A 129 -23.94 23.40 8.23
CA GLY A 129 -25.39 23.25 8.03
C GLY A 129 -25.81 22.44 6.79
N ILE A 130 -24.91 21.61 6.26
CA ILE A 130 -25.19 20.78 5.07
C ILE A 130 -26.08 19.60 5.49
N ASN A 131 -27.33 19.59 5.04
CA ASN A 131 -28.32 18.55 5.39
C ASN A 131 -28.02 17.23 4.66
N PHE A 132 -27.85 16.14 5.42
CA PHE A 132 -27.38 14.84 4.96
C PHE A 132 -28.44 13.93 4.32
N THR A 133 -29.67 14.41 4.08
CA THR A 133 -30.79 13.55 3.62
C THR A 133 -30.81 13.27 2.12
N ALA A 134 -29.82 13.71 1.33
CA ALA A 134 -29.83 13.55 -0.13
C ALA A 134 -29.11 12.29 -0.67
N TRP A 135 -28.50 11.45 0.19
CA TRP A 135 -27.69 10.30 -0.26
C TRP A 135 -28.12 8.96 0.36
N THR A 136 -29.43 8.68 0.43
CA THR A 136 -29.94 7.33 0.78
C THR A 136 -30.87 6.73 -0.28
N ILE A 137 -30.96 7.30 -1.48
CA ILE A 137 -31.65 6.62 -2.59
C ILE A 137 -30.84 6.80 -3.87
N MET A 138 -29.84 5.94 -4.05
CA MET A 138 -29.54 5.23 -5.30
C MET A 138 -28.51 4.13 -5.02
#